data_AF-A0A7K6SGA0-F1
#
_entry.id   AF-A0A7K6SGA0-F1
#
_cell.length_a   1.000
_cell.length_b   1.000
_cell.length_c   1.000
_cell.angle_alpha   90.00
_cell.angle_beta   90.00
_cell.angle_gamma   90.00
#
_symmetry.space_group_name_H-M   'P 1'
#
loop_
_entity.id
_entity.type
_entity.pdbx_description
1 polymer ?
#
loop_
_entity_poly.entity_id
_entity_poly.type
_entity_poly.pdbx_seq_one_letter_code
_entity_poly.pdbx_strand_id
1 'polypeptide(L)' 'RSFVSREDIGIILISQSLAELIRHAVEAHVRPLPAVLEIPSKEHPYDPAKDSVLRRARGLFTPDELR' A
#
# COMPACT_ATOMS: atom_id res chain seq x y z
N ARG A 1 1.21 -20.97 2.44
CA ARG A 1 -0.11 -20.29 2.42
C ARG A 1 0.14 -18.82 2.16
N SER A 2 -0.59 -18.20 1.23
CA SER A 2 -0.42 -16.77 0.91
C SER A 2 -1.05 -15.90 2.00
N PHE A 3 -0.40 -14.79 2.37
CA PHE A 3 -0.95 -13.85 3.37
C PHE A 3 -2.23 -13.18 2.89
N VAL A 4 -2.37 -12.93 1.57
CA VAL A 4 -3.56 -12.30 1.00
C VAL A 4 -4.77 -13.24 0.89
N SER A 5 -4.58 -14.56 1.02
CA SER A 5 -5.66 -15.56 0.96
C SER A 5 -6.18 -15.95 2.35
N ARG A 6 -5.68 -15.31 3.41
CA ARG A 6 -6.06 -15.60 4.79
C ARG A 6 -7.19 -14.68 5.21
N GLU A 7 -8.31 -15.27 5.57
CA GLU A 7 -9.51 -14.55 6.06
C GLU A 7 -9.32 -13.99 7.48
N ASP A 8 -8.32 -14.47 8.21
CA ASP A 8 -7.97 -14.04 9.57
C ASP A 8 -6.99 -12.86 9.62
N ILE A 9 -6.63 -12.28 8.48
CA ILE A 9 -5.76 -11.12 8.39
C ILE A 9 -6.56 -9.92 7.90
N GLY A 10 -6.64 -8.87 8.73
CA GLY A 10 -7.26 -7.60 8.34
C GLY A 10 -6.29 -6.66 7.65
N ILE A 11 -5.04 -6.57 8.14
CA ILE A 11 -4.04 -5.60 7.71
C ILE A 11 -2.69 -6.28 7.53
N ILE A 12 -2.00 -5.95 6.43
CA ILE A 12 -0.62 -6.35 6.14
C ILE A 12 0.22 -5.07 6.11
N LEU A 13 1.18 -4.96 7.02
CA LEU A 13 2.18 -3.89 7.01
C LEU A 13 3.41 -4.36 6.22
N ILE A 14 3.86 -3.56 5.27
CA ILE A 14 5.04 -3.85 4.45
C ILE A 14 5.92 -2.59 4.36
N SER A 15 7.23 -2.74 4.40
CA SER A 15 8.09 -1.57 4.16
C SER A 15 7.96 -1.12 2.71
N GLN A 16 7.93 0.19 2.50
CA GLN A 16 7.81 0.77 1.16
C GLN A 16 8.91 0.27 0.21
N SER A 17 10.14 0.09 0.71
CA SER A 17 11.25 -0.46 -0.07
C SER A 17 11.01 -1.90 -0.54
N LEU A 18 10.36 -2.73 0.27
CA LEU A 18 10.01 -4.10 -0.11
C LEU A 18 8.79 -4.11 -1.03
N ALA A 19 7.80 -3.24 -0.79
CA ALA A 19 6.63 -3.10 -1.65
C ALA A 19 7.01 -2.71 -3.08
N GLU A 20 8.05 -1.91 -3.26
CA GLU A 20 8.57 -1.52 -4.58
C GLU A 20 9.08 -2.73 -5.38
N LEU A 21 9.77 -3.67 -4.74
CA LEU A 21 10.29 -4.88 -5.40
C LEU A 21 9.18 -5.80 -5.92
N ILE A 22 8.01 -5.77 -5.26
CA ILE A 22 6.86 -6.61 -5.60
C ILE A 22 5.64 -5.79 -6.04
N ARG A 23 5.86 -4.60 -6.60
CA ARG A 23 4.79 -3.64 -6.95
C ARG A 23 3.67 -4.28 -7.76
N HIS A 24 4.02 -5.13 -8.72
CA HIS A 24 3.08 -5.90 -9.54
C HIS A 24 2.12 -6.76 -8.71
N ALA A 25 2.59 -7.39 -7.62
CA ALA A 25 1.78 -8.22 -6.74
C ALA A 25 0.89 -7.38 -5.82
N VAL A 26 1.39 -6.25 -5.32
CA VAL A 26 0.62 -5.31 -4.50
C VAL A 26 -0.49 -4.67 -5.32
N GLU A 27 -0.20 -4.26 -6.56
CA GLU A 27 -1.19 -3.68 -7.47
C GLU A 27 -2.24 -4.69 -7.94
N ALA A 28 -1.85 -5.95 -8.16
CA ALA A 28 -2.77 -7.03 -8.50
C ALA A 28 -3.75 -7.38 -7.35
N HIS A 29 -3.42 -7.03 -6.10
CA HIS A 29 -4.33 -7.17 -4.98
C HIS A 29 -5.35 -6.02 -4.95
N VAL A 30 -6.53 -6.29 -5.49
CA VAL A 30 -7.67 -5.36 -5.58
C VAL A 30 -8.74 -5.60 -4.51
N ARG A 31 -8.63 -6.68 -3.73
CA ARG A 31 -9.59 -6.95 -2.65
C ARG A 31 -9.41 -5.93 -1.52
N PRO A 32 -10.51 -5.50 -0.87
CA PRO A 32 -10.42 -4.57 0.26
C PRO A 32 -9.74 -5.19 1.49
N LEU A 33 -9.81 -6.52 1.65
CA LEU A 33 -9.18 -7.25 2.74
C LEU A 33 -8.30 -8.41 2.21
N PRO A 34 -7.15 -8.67 2.85
CA PRO A 34 -6.46 -7.79 3.82
C PRO A 34 -5.99 -6.47 3.19
N ALA A 35 -6.05 -5.37 3.94
CA ALA A 35 -5.53 -4.08 3.51
C ALA A 35 -3.99 -4.07 3.56
N VAL A 36 -3.33 -3.67 2.48
CA VAL A 36 -1.86 -3.58 2.42
C VAL A 36 -1.45 -2.14 2.66
N LEU A 37 -0.67 -1.89 3.72
CA LEU A 37 -0.18 -0.56 4.09
C LEU A 37 1.34 -0.51 4.02
N GLU A 38 1.84 0.46 3.24
CA GLU A 38 3.26 0.72 3.07
C GLU A 38 3.77 1.63 4.19
N ILE A 39 4.79 1.19 4.94
CA ILE A 39 5.40 1.95 6.03
C ILE A 39 6.87 2.29 5.72
N PRO A 40 7.41 3.39 6.27
CA PRO A 40 8.85 3.67 6.17
C PRO A 40 9.69 2.58 6.84
N SER A 41 10.97 2.52 6.48
CA SER A 41 11.96 1.72 7.21
C SER A 41 12.94 2.63 7.95
N LYS A 42 13.80 2.06 8.80
CA LYS A 42 14.82 2.82 9.53
C LYS A 42 15.82 3.54 8.60
N GLU A 43 16.04 2.97 7.42
CA GLU A 43 17.06 3.43 6.46
C GLU A 43 16.45 4.23 5.31
N HIS A 44 15.18 3.99 4.99
CA HIS A 44 14.50 4.59 3.85
C HIS A 44 13.26 5.37 4.34
N PRO A 45 13.28 6.72 4.24
CA PRO A 45 12.12 7.53 4.59
C PRO A 45 10.95 7.27 3.64
N TYR A 46 9.74 7.58 4.11
CA TYR A 46 8.50 7.39 3.35
C TYR A 46 8.41 8.40 2.18
N ASP A 47 8.03 7.90 1.00
CA ASP A 47 7.82 8.68 -0.22
C ASP A 47 6.33 8.60 -0.66
N PRO A 48 5.52 9.64 -0.43
CA PRO A 48 4.09 9.64 -0.78
C PRO A 48 3.82 9.43 -2.29
N ALA A 49 4.79 9.72 -3.16
CA ALA A 49 4.60 9.57 -4.61
C ALA A 49 4.61 8.11 -5.07
N LYS A 50 5.21 7.22 -4.27
CA LYS A 50 5.36 5.79 -4.56
C LYS A 50 4.32 4.91 -3.86
N ASP A 51 3.50 5.48 -3.01
CA ASP A 51 2.49 4.73 -2.27
C ASP A 51 1.31 4.33 -3.18
N SER A 52 1.00 3.03 -3.20
CA SER A 52 -0.05 2.45 -4.03
C SER A 52 -1.46 2.85 -3.59
N VAL A 53 -1.70 3.07 -2.31
CA VAL A 53 -2.97 3.54 -1.74
C VAL A 53 -3.20 4.99 -2.14
N LEU A 54 -2.19 5.86 -2.00
CA LEU A 54 -2.28 7.26 -2.44
C LEU A 54 -2.49 7.37 -3.95
N ARG A 55 -1.85 6.51 -4.75
CA ARG A 55 -2.09 6.46 -6.20
C ARG A 55 -3.53 6.10 -6.55
N ARG A 56 -4.14 5.14 -5.86
CA ARG A 56 -5.56 4.77 -6.02
C ARG A 56 -6.47 5.90 -5.54
N ALA A 57 -6.10 6.55 -4.43
CA ALA A 57 -6.81 7.66 -3.83
C ALA A 57 -6.74 8.96 -4.67
N ARG A 58 -5.69 9.19 -5.45
CA ARG A 58 -5.58 10.38 -6.33
C ARG A 58 -6.72 10.52 -7.34
N GLY A 59 -7.42 9.43 -7.69
CA GLY A 59 -8.65 9.50 -8.50
C GLY A 59 -9.90 9.91 -7.73
N LEU A 60 -9.84 9.90 -6.39
CA LEU A 60 -10.94 10.18 -5.47
C LEU A 60 -10.81 11.55 -4.79
N PHE A 61 -9.58 12.06 -4.62
CA PHE A 61 -9.31 13.34 -3.92
C PHE A 61 -8.99 14.46 -4.91
N THR A 62 -9.83 15.50 -4.93
CA THR A 62 -9.50 16.79 -5.56
C THR A 62 -8.39 17.49 -4.77
N PRO A 63 -7.44 18.19 -5.42
CA PRO A 63 -6.27 18.79 -4.77
C PRO A 63 -6.55 19.76 -3.61
N ASP A 64 -7.78 20.26 -3.48
CA ASP A 64 -8.18 21.23 -2.45
C ASP A 64 -8.44 20.63 -1.06
N GLU A 65 -8.51 19.31 -0.90
CA GLU A 65 -8.76 18.68 0.41
C GLU A 65 -7.48 18.41 1.23
N LEU A 66 -6.31 18.74 0.69
CA LEU A 66 -5.00 18.54 1.32
C LEU A 66 -4.41 19.82 1.95
N ARG A 67 -5.20 20.89 2.09
CA ARG A 67 -4.79 22.15 2.74
C ARG A 67 -5.13 22.21 4.22
#